data_AF-D3Q3Z5-F1
#
_entry.id   AF-D3Q3Z5-F1
#
_cell.length_a   1.000
_cell.length_b   1.000
_cell.length_c   1.000
_cell.angle_alpha   90.00
_cell.angle_beta   90.00
_cell.angle_gamma   90.00
#
_symmetry.space_group_name_H-M   'P 1'
#
loop_
_entity.id
_entity.type
_entity.pdbx_description
1 polymer ?
#
loop_
_entity_poly.entity_id
_entity_poly.type
_entity_poly.pdbx_seq_one_letter_code
_entity_poly.pdbx_strand_id
1 'polypeptide(L)'
;MTYQNPTIREVLNAAADLIEEHGLEKGHFVNNGRYDARGAIAKAIGLHVSPAILGGDMTRYSQVVLCFARHMGLADEFAISDWDSHPDRTPAQVVTALRAAANEAPND
;
A
#
# COMPACT_ATOMS: atom_id res chain seq x y z
N MET A 1 -19.62 18.21 -6.45
CA MET A 1 -18.98 16.91 -6.70
C MET A 1 -18.90 16.19 -5.37
N THR A 2 -19.74 15.17 -5.16
CA THR A 2 -19.58 14.24 -4.03
C THR A 2 -18.31 13.44 -4.27
N TYR A 3 -17.25 13.75 -3.52
CA TYR A 3 -16.06 12.92 -3.49
C TYR A 3 -16.49 11.57 -2.90
N GLN A 4 -16.63 10.54 -3.73
CA GLN A 4 -16.78 9.19 -3.20
C GLN A 4 -15.44 8.77 -2.63
N ASN A 5 -15.45 8.30 -1.40
CA ASN A 5 -14.26 7.78 -0.76
C ASN A 5 -13.92 6.44 -1.46
N PRO A 6 -12.72 6.26 -2.03
CA PRO A 6 -12.40 5.04 -2.77
C PRO A 6 -12.48 3.82 -1.85
N THR A 7 -13.03 2.73 -2.38
CA THR A 7 -13.13 1.42 -1.71
C THR A 7 -11.74 0.86 -1.41
N ILE A 8 -11.64 -0.11 -0.48
CA ILE A 8 -10.35 -0.76 -0.17
C ILE A 8 -9.76 -1.40 -1.44
N ARG A 9 -10.61 -2.01 -2.28
CA ARG A 9 -10.21 -2.58 -3.57
C ARG A 9 -9.59 -1.54 -4.50
N GLU A 10 -10.23 -0.38 -4.66
CA GLU A 10 -9.72 0.69 -5.53
C GLU A 10 -8.38 1.23 -5.03
N VAL A 11 -8.24 1.42 -3.72
CA VAL A 11 -6.97 1.88 -3.12
C VAL A 11 -5.84 0.86 -3.34
N LEU A 12 -6.09 -0.42 -3.10
CA LEU A 12 -5.06 -1.46 -3.28
C LEU A 12 -4.66 -1.63 -4.75
N ASN A 13 -5.59 -1.53 -5.69
CA ASN A 13 -5.28 -1.53 -7.12
C ASN A 13 -4.46 -0.29 -7.51
N ALA A 14 -4.86 0.91 -7.07
CA ALA A 14 -4.10 2.12 -7.33
C ALA A 14 -2.69 2.08 -6.71
N ALA A 15 -2.53 1.46 -5.54
CA ALA A 15 -1.21 1.23 -4.93
C ALA A 15 -0.35 0.28 -5.80
N ALA A 16 -0.95 -0.78 -6.35
CA ALA A 16 -0.25 -1.67 -7.26
C ALA A 16 0.22 -0.93 -8.53
N ASP A 17 -0.65 -0.11 -9.11
CA ASP A 17 -0.35 0.68 -10.31
C ASP A 17 0.79 1.69 -10.05
N LEU A 18 0.83 2.33 -8.87
CA LEU A 18 1.94 3.22 -8.47
C LEU A 18 3.30 2.49 -8.41
N ILE A 19 3.32 1.24 -7.94
CA ILE A 19 4.55 0.44 -7.91
C ILE A 19 4.95 -0.02 -9.32
N GLU A 20 3.99 -0.33 -10.18
CA GLU A 20 4.27 -0.64 -11.60
C GLU A 20 4.83 0.58 -12.35
N GLU A 21 4.27 1.77 -12.12
CA GLU A 21 4.66 3.01 -12.80
C GLU A 21 6.03 3.53 -12.31
N HIS A 22 6.23 3.55 -11.00
CA HIS A 22 7.38 4.23 -10.40
C HIS A 22 8.47 3.27 -9.90
N GLY A 23 8.11 2.01 -9.66
CA GLY A 23 9.01 0.98 -9.10
C GLY A 23 8.87 0.83 -7.58
N LEU A 24 9.35 -0.33 -7.11
CA LEU A 24 9.41 -0.68 -5.70
C LEU A 24 10.60 -0.01 -5.01
N GLU A 25 10.35 0.61 -3.87
CA GLU A 25 11.36 0.97 -2.88
C GLU A 25 11.30 0.01 -1.71
N LYS A 26 12.44 -0.52 -1.28
CA LYS A 26 12.49 -1.49 -0.18
C LYS A 26 12.90 -0.81 1.12
N GLY A 27 12.18 -1.10 2.21
CA GLY A 27 12.52 -0.59 3.55
C GLY A 27 12.33 0.91 3.73
N HIS A 28 11.86 1.61 2.69
CA HIS A 28 11.53 3.02 2.77
C HIS A 28 10.12 3.24 2.25
N PHE A 29 9.38 4.02 3.02
CA PHE A 29 8.01 4.41 2.72
C PHE A 29 7.90 5.09 1.33
N VAL A 30 8.80 6.03 1.05
CA VAL A 30 9.00 6.60 -0.28
C VAL A 30 10.46 7.04 -0.41
N ASN A 31 11.06 6.87 -1.58
CA ASN A 31 12.39 7.37 -1.89
C ASN A 31 12.53 7.60 -3.40
N ASN A 32 13.04 8.75 -3.82
CA ASN A 32 13.24 9.08 -5.24
C ASN A 32 12.00 8.81 -6.13
N GLY A 33 10.80 9.03 -5.59
CA GLY A 33 9.53 8.79 -6.29
C GLY A 33 9.07 7.33 -6.35
N ARG A 34 9.81 6.39 -5.76
CA ARG A 34 9.47 4.97 -5.61
C ARG A 34 8.84 4.70 -4.25
N TYR A 35 8.07 3.62 -4.15
CA TYR A 35 7.26 3.34 -2.96
C TYR A 35 7.44 1.89 -2.50
N ASP A 36 7.41 1.66 -1.18
CA ASP A 36 7.02 0.35 -0.64
C ASP A 36 5.50 0.18 -0.73
N ALA A 37 4.95 -0.99 -0.34
CA ALA A 37 3.52 -1.22 -0.41
C ALA A 37 2.72 -0.23 0.45
N ARG A 38 3.23 0.12 1.64
CA ARG A 38 2.54 1.03 2.56
C ARG A 38 2.54 2.47 2.04
N GLY A 39 3.65 2.92 1.48
CA GLY A 39 3.80 4.22 0.84
C GLY A 39 2.92 4.37 -0.39
N ALA A 40 2.83 3.31 -1.19
CA ALA A 40 1.92 3.26 -2.34
C ALA A 40 0.45 3.35 -1.90
N ILE A 41 0.06 2.60 -0.85
CA ILE A 41 -1.29 2.69 -0.26
C ILE A 41 -1.58 4.10 0.27
N ALA A 42 -0.66 4.69 1.03
CA ALA A 42 -0.83 6.04 1.55
C ALA A 42 -0.99 7.07 0.42
N LYS A 43 -0.19 6.94 -0.65
CA LYS A 43 -0.26 7.80 -1.82
C LYS A 43 -1.59 7.63 -2.56
N ALA A 44 -2.08 6.40 -2.70
CA ALA A 44 -3.36 6.08 -3.33
C ALA A 44 -4.57 6.66 -2.56
N ILE A 45 -4.49 6.77 -1.23
CA ILE A 45 -5.51 7.43 -0.39
C ILE A 45 -5.43 8.96 -0.49
N GLY A 46 -4.36 9.50 -1.06
CA GLY A 46 -4.12 10.94 -1.12
C GLY A 46 -3.45 11.51 0.13
N LEU A 47 -2.87 10.66 0.99
CA LEU A 47 -2.04 11.15 2.09
C LEU A 47 -0.78 11.82 1.54
N HIS A 48 -0.28 12.79 2.30
CA HIS A 48 1.05 13.30 2.02
C HIS A 48 2.07 12.24 2.45
N VAL A 49 2.82 11.75 1.47
CA VAL A 49 3.81 10.70 1.64
C VAL A 49 5.20 11.33 1.51
N SER A 50 5.96 11.30 2.59
CA SER A 50 7.36 11.73 2.63
C SER A 50 8.18 10.71 3.44
N PRO A 51 9.51 10.68 3.30
CA PRO A 51 10.34 9.76 4.07
C PRO A 51 10.22 9.90 5.60
N ALA A 52 9.71 11.04 6.10
CA ALA A 52 9.68 11.36 7.53
C ALA A 52 8.26 11.56 8.12
N ILE A 53 7.24 11.73 7.27
CA ILE A 53 5.90 12.12 7.71
C ILE A 53 4.83 11.45 6.84
N LEU A 54 3.86 10.85 7.53
CA LEU A 54 2.52 10.55 7.04
C LEU A 54 1.57 11.62 7.56
N GLY A 55 0.88 12.34 6.66
CA GLY A 55 -0.09 13.38 7.02
C GLY A 55 -1.44 13.16 6.36
N GLY A 56 -2.53 13.22 7.14
CA GLY A 56 -3.92 13.15 6.69
C GLY A 56 -4.77 12.18 7.52
N ASP A 57 -5.89 11.69 6.96
CA ASP A 57 -6.78 10.74 7.63
C ASP A 57 -6.15 9.34 7.72
N MET A 58 -5.55 9.08 8.88
CA MET A 58 -4.89 7.81 9.17
C MET A 58 -5.87 6.65 9.39
N THR A 59 -7.16 6.91 9.64
CA THR A 59 -8.14 5.84 9.88
C THR A 59 -8.35 5.01 8.63
N ARG A 60 -8.55 5.64 7.46
CA ARG A 60 -8.70 4.90 6.19
C ARG A 60 -7.41 4.17 5.81
N TYR A 61 -6.27 4.80 6.03
CA TYR A 61 -4.96 4.17 5.81
C TYR A 61 -4.79 2.90 6.66
N SER A 62 -4.99 2.97 7.98
CA SER A 62 -4.88 1.80 8.85
C SER A 62 -5.86 0.69 8.45
N GLN A 63 -7.09 1.01 8.01
CA GLN A 63 -8.03 -0.01 7.52
C GLN A 63 -7.50 -0.75 6.28
N VAL A 64 -7.01 -0.03 5.28
CA VAL A 64 -6.51 -0.63 4.03
C VAL A 64 -5.24 -1.44 4.30
N VAL A 65 -4.32 -0.90 5.11
CA VAL A 65 -3.06 -1.58 5.46
C VAL A 65 -3.33 -2.84 6.29
N LEU A 66 -4.26 -2.81 7.24
CA LEU A 66 -4.66 -4.01 7.99
C LEU A 66 -5.34 -5.04 7.10
N CYS A 67 -6.14 -4.61 6.12
CA CYS A 67 -6.73 -5.53 5.13
C CYS A 67 -5.63 -6.25 4.34
N PHE A 68 -4.63 -5.51 3.87
CA PHE A 68 -3.49 -6.07 3.16
C PHE A 68 -2.66 -7.01 4.04
N ALA A 69 -2.31 -6.60 5.27
CA ALA A 69 -1.57 -7.43 6.23
C ALA A 69 -2.27 -8.77 6.51
N ARG A 70 -3.61 -8.74 6.70
CA ARG A 70 -4.42 -9.94 6.95
C ARG A 70 -4.42 -10.89 5.76
N HIS A 71 -4.58 -10.38 4.54
CA HIS A 71 -4.48 -11.20 3.33
C HIS A 71 -3.13 -11.91 3.24
N MET A 72 -2.06 -11.18 3.58
CA MET A 72 -0.70 -11.71 3.59
C MET A 72 -0.39 -12.66 4.76
N GLY A 73 -1.32 -12.86 5.70
CA GLY A 73 -1.10 -13.64 6.91
C GLY A 73 -0.07 -13.03 7.86
N LEU A 74 0.13 -11.71 7.80
CA LEU A 74 1.08 -10.97 8.62
C LEU A 74 0.48 -10.58 9.97
N ALA A 75 1.32 -10.49 11.00
CA ALA A 75 0.88 -10.23 12.37
C ALA A 75 0.24 -8.83 12.53
N ASP A 76 0.78 -7.81 11.84
CA ASP A 76 0.31 -6.43 11.90
C ASP A 76 0.80 -5.61 10.68
N GLU A 77 0.49 -4.31 10.69
CA GLU A 77 0.86 -3.36 9.63
C GLU A 77 2.37 -3.07 9.52
N PHE A 78 3.15 -3.27 10.57
CA PHE A 78 4.59 -3.05 10.56
C PHE A 78 5.32 -4.22 9.90
N ALA A 79 4.78 -5.43 10.02
CA ALA A 79 5.31 -6.62 9.36
C ALA A 79 5.27 -6.54 7.81
N ILE A 80 4.47 -5.64 7.23
CA ILE A 80 4.49 -5.37 5.78
C ILE A 80 5.84 -4.80 5.36
N SER A 81 6.38 -3.85 6.14
CA SER A 81 7.68 -3.23 5.82
C SER A 81 8.80 -4.27 5.86
N ASP A 82 8.77 -5.22 6.80
CA ASP A 82 9.74 -6.32 6.86
C ASP A 82 9.60 -7.27 5.66
N TRP A 83 8.36 -7.59 5.28
CA TRP A 83 8.07 -8.45 4.12
C TRP A 83 8.51 -7.83 2.79
N ASP A 84 8.32 -6.52 2.62
CA ASP A 84 8.76 -5.74 1.45
C ASP A 84 10.28 -5.58 1.39
N SER A 85 10.92 -5.44 2.56
CA SER A 85 12.37 -5.23 2.68
C SER A 85 13.20 -6.48 2.36
N HIS A 86 12.57 -7.64 2.16
CA HIS A 86 13.30 -8.87 1.85
C HIS A 86 14.17 -8.68 0.59
N PRO A 87 15.45 -9.12 0.60
CA PRO A 87 16.37 -8.89 -0.51
C PRO A 87 15.86 -9.46 -1.84
N ASP A 88 15.14 -10.57 -1.78
CA ASP A 88 14.55 -11.22 -2.97
C ASP A 88 13.17 -10.69 -3.36
N ARG A 89 12.61 -9.73 -2.61
CA ARG A 89 11.31 -9.14 -2.97
C ARG A 89 11.39 -8.45 -4.32
N THR A 90 10.51 -8.80 -5.24
CA THR A 90 10.42 -8.15 -6.55
C THR A 90 9.19 -7.24 -6.62
N PRO A 91 9.20 -6.19 -7.46
CA PRO A 91 8.03 -5.35 -7.69
C PRO A 91 6.81 -6.18 -8.11
N ALA A 92 6.98 -7.16 -9.00
CA ALA A 92 5.90 -8.00 -9.49
C ALA A 92 5.22 -8.82 -8.36
N GLN A 93 5.98 -9.28 -7.36
CA GLN A 93 5.40 -9.97 -6.21
C GLN A 93 4.57 -9.04 -5.33
N VAL A 94 5.04 -7.80 -5.12
CA VAL A 94 4.29 -6.79 -4.34
C VAL A 94 3.01 -6.40 -5.07
N VAL A 95 3.09 -6.14 -6.38
CA VAL A 95 1.94 -5.85 -7.24
C VAL A 95 0.93 -7.00 -7.22
N THR A 96 1.41 -8.25 -7.37
CA THR A 96 0.53 -9.44 -7.32
C THR A 96 -0.17 -9.56 -5.97
N ALA A 97 0.56 -9.34 -4.87
CA ALA A 97 0.00 -9.38 -3.52
C ALA A 97 -1.05 -8.28 -3.30
N LEU A 98 -0.78 -7.04 -3.72
CA LEU A 98 -1.73 -5.93 -3.63
C LEU A 98 -3.01 -6.22 -4.42
N ARG A 99 -2.88 -6.73 -5.65
CA ARG A 99 -4.04 -7.09 -6.49
C ARG A 99 -4.82 -8.28 -5.94
N ALA A 100 -4.13 -9.27 -5.37
CA ALA A 100 -4.78 -10.41 -4.70
C ALA A 100 -5.59 -9.93 -3.48
N ALA A 101 -5.00 -9.09 -2.63
CA ALA A 101 -5.71 -8.47 -1.51
C ALA A 101 -6.88 -7.58 -1.97
N ALA A 102 -6.75 -6.86 -3.09
CA ALA A 102 -7.84 -6.07 -3.66
C ALA A 102 -9.04 -6.92 -4.09
N ASN A 103 -8.79 -8.13 -4.60
CA ASN A 103 -9.86 -9.07 -5.00
C ASN A 103 -10.58 -9.67 -3.78
N GLU A 104 -9.86 -9.90 -2.69
CA GLU A 104 -10.42 -10.43 -1.43
C GLU A 104 -10.99 -9.34 -0.51
N ALA A 105 -10.68 -8.07 -0.78
CA ALA A 105 -11.19 -6.96 0.01
C ALA A 105 -12.73 -6.90 -0.04
N PRO A 106 -13.37 -6.56 1.10
CA PRO A 106 -14.81 -6.33 1.13
C PRO A 106 -15.19 -5.18 0.17
N ASN A 107 -16.37 -5.25 -0.43
CA ASN A 107 -16.86 -4.27 -1.40
C ASN A 107 -17.23 -2.89 -0.79
N ASP A 108 -16.84 -2.62 0.45
CA ASP A 108 -17.20 -1.40 1.22
C ASP A 108 -16.36 -0.16 0.86
#